data_AF-A0A1J0WPR2-F1
#
_entry.id   AF-A0A1J0WPR2-F1
#
_cell.length_a   1.000
_cell.length_b   1.000
_cell.length_c   1.000
_cell.angle_alpha   90.00
_cell.angle_beta   90.00
_cell.angle_gamma   90.00
#
_symmetry.space_group_name_H-M   'P 1'
#
loop_
_entity.id
_entity.type
_entity.pdbx_description
1 polymer ?
#
loop_
_entity_poly.entity_id
_entity_poly.type
_entity_poly.pdbx_seq_one_letter_code
_entity_poly.pdbx_strand_id
1 'polypeptide(L)'
;MEIVRDEEDECRVPKPPVDLAETAYLRNGYRAILRILIAEEALASESCTCLLDQFSWDQALGALPRFKTSDNPRLPFNVLDLYAKADALEAQLAEGCAE
;
A
#
# COMPACT_ATOMS: atom_id res chain seq x y z
N MET A 1 -25.59 -5.26 13.00
CA MET A 1 -25.35 -4.05 12.20
C MET A 1 -24.48 -4.50 11.04
N GLU A 2 -25.10 -4.75 9.88
CA GLU A 2 -24.34 -5.00 8.64
C GLU A 2 -23.72 -3.67 8.24
N ILE A 3 -22.39 -3.62 8.24
CA ILE A 3 -21.67 -2.49 7.66
C ILE A 3 -21.71 -2.77 6.16
N VAL A 4 -22.58 -2.06 5.46
CA VAL A 4 -22.50 -1.96 3.99
C VAL A 4 -21.13 -1.37 3.71
N ARG A 5 -20.25 -2.18 3.13
CA ARG A 5 -18.93 -1.72 2.72
C ARG A 5 -19.17 -0.84 1.51
N ASP A 6 -18.74 0.41 1.60
CA ASP A 6 -18.72 1.29 0.44
C ASP A 6 -17.79 0.68 -0.63
N GLU A 7 -18.05 0.96 -1.90
CA GLU A 7 -17.24 0.46 -3.03
C GLU A 7 -15.77 0.94 -2.88
N GLU A 8 -15.59 2.10 -2.25
CA GLU A 8 -14.28 2.63 -1.83
C GLU A 8 -13.58 1.76 -0.77
N ASP A 9 -14.33 1.05 0.08
CA ASP A 9 -13.78 0.14 1.09
C ASP A 9 -13.30 -1.18 0.46
N GLU A 10 -13.85 -1.58 -0.69
CA GLU A 10 -13.40 -2.77 -1.44
C GLU A 10 -12.01 -2.58 -2.05
N CYS A 11 -11.66 -1.35 -2.43
CA CYS A 11 -10.33 -1.03 -2.97
C CYS A 11 -9.30 -0.64 -1.92
N ARG A 12 -9.69 -0.64 -0.65
CA ARG A 12 -8.79 -0.29 0.44
C ARG A 12 -7.90 -1.46 0.80
N VAL A 13 -6.58 -1.25 0.75
CA VAL A 13 -5.62 -2.26 1.19
C VAL A 13 -5.94 -2.71 2.63
N PRO A 14 -6.16 -4.03 2.85
CA PRO A 14 -6.64 -4.54 4.12
C PRO A 14 -5.60 -4.41 5.23
N LYS A 15 -5.99 -4.77 6.46
CA LYS A 15 -5.02 -4.92 7.55
C LYS A 15 -4.05 -6.07 7.21
N PRO A 16 -2.74 -5.91 7.45
CA PRO A 16 -1.75 -6.94 7.16
C PRO A 16 -1.99 -8.18 8.05
N PRO A 17 -1.81 -9.39 7.50
CA PRO A 17 -1.82 -10.63 8.27
C PRO A 17 -0.84 -10.56 9.44
N VAL A 18 -1.19 -11.14 10.59
CA VAL A 18 -0.36 -11.09 11.81
C VAL A 18 0.96 -11.83 11.66
N ASP A 19 0.98 -12.84 10.81
CA ASP A 19 2.11 -13.70 10.46
C ASP A 19 2.97 -13.13 9.32
N LEU A 20 2.55 -12.04 8.67
CA LEU A 20 3.31 -11.39 7.59
C LEU A 20 4.71 -10.94 8.04
N ALA A 21 4.82 -10.42 9.26
CA ALA A 21 6.08 -9.98 9.84
C ALA A 21 6.01 -9.90 11.36
N GLU A 22 7.17 -10.02 12.02
CA GLU A 22 7.31 -10.10 13.48
C GLU A 22 6.66 -8.92 14.22
N THR A 23 6.87 -7.70 13.72
CA THR A 23 6.41 -6.48 14.42
C THR A 23 5.31 -5.76 13.67
N ALA A 24 4.45 -5.06 14.42
CA ALA A 24 3.42 -4.20 13.83
C ALA A 24 4.03 -3.10 12.96
N TYR A 25 5.21 -2.60 13.33
CA TYR A 25 5.96 -1.63 12.54
C TYR A 25 6.29 -2.18 11.14
N LEU A 26 6.83 -3.40 11.05
CA LEU A 26 7.14 -4.02 9.76
C LEU A 26 5.88 -4.26 8.94
N ARG A 27 4.84 -4.84 9.56
CA ARG A 27 3.55 -5.09 8.91
C ARG A 27 2.91 -3.81 8.37
N ASN A 28 2.97 -2.72 9.11
CA ASN A 28 2.45 -1.43 8.69
C ASN A 28 3.27 -0.82 7.54
N GLY A 29 4.59 -1.02 7.53
CA GLY A 29 5.43 -0.66 6.40
C GLY A 29 5.09 -1.44 5.14
N TYR A 30 4.91 -2.77 5.23
CA TYR A 30 4.48 -3.58 4.08
C TYR A 30 3.10 -3.18 3.57
N ARG A 31 2.17 -2.79 4.45
CA ARG A 31 0.88 -2.21 4.03
C ARG A 31 1.07 -0.93 3.24
N ALA A 32 1.95 -0.03 3.67
CA ALA A 32 2.22 1.20 2.93
C ALA A 32 2.92 0.91 1.59
N ILE A 33 3.86 -0.04 1.54
CA ILE A 33 4.49 -0.48 0.29
C ILE A 33 3.44 -1.04 -0.67
N LEU A 34 2.52 -1.89 -0.20
CA LEU A 34 1.45 -2.44 -1.05
C LEU A 34 0.57 -1.35 -1.66
N ARG A 35 0.19 -0.34 -0.85
CA ARG A 35 -0.54 0.86 -1.33
C ARG A 35 0.23 1.59 -2.43
N ILE A 36 1.53 1.82 -2.20
CA ILE A 36 2.41 2.48 -3.20
C ILE A 36 2.45 1.69 -4.50
N LEU A 37 2.61 0.36 -4.43
CA LEU A 37 2.70 -0.49 -5.62
C LEU A 37 1.41 -0.43 -6.46
N ILE A 38 0.26 -0.54 -5.80
CA ILE A 38 -1.05 -0.45 -6.45
C ILE A 38 -1.23 0.93 -7.10
N ALA A 39 -0.90 1.99 -6.37
CA ALA A 39 -1.09 3.35 -6.86
C ALA A 39 -0.13 3.69 -8.02
N GLU A 40 1.13 3.23 -7.95
CA GLU A 40 2.09 3.36 -9.04
C GLU A 40 1.61 2.65 -10.31
N GLU A 41 1.05 1.45 -10.19
CA GLU A 41 0.51 0.70 -11.34
C GLU A 41 -0.73 1.37 -11.93
N ALA A 42 -1.65 1.84 -11.09
CA ALA A 42 -2.83 2.57 -11.54
C ALA A 42 -2.44 3.84 -12.31
N LEU A 43 -1.45 4.60 -11.81
CA LEU A 43 -0.93 5.78 -12.51
C LEU A 43 -0.23 5.40 -13.82
N ALA A 44 0.59 4.34 -13.82
CA ALA A 44 1.33 3.90 -15.00
C ALA A 44 0.42 3.34 -16.11
N SER A 45 -0.70 2.73 -15.73
CA SER A 45 -1.71 2.17 -16.65
C SER A 45 -2.85 3.14 -16.96
N GLU A 46 -2.82 4.36 -16.40
CA GLU A 46 -3.92 5.34 -16.47
C GLU A 46 -5.28 4.73 -16.07
N SER A 47 -5.26 3.81 -15.10
CA SER A 47 -6.42 3.06 -14.63
C SER A 47 -7.06 3.74 -13.42
N CYS A 48 -8.36 4.03 -13.54
CA CYS A 48 -9.19 4.47 -12.43
C CYS A 48 -9.95 3.31 -11.75
N THR A 49 -9.61 2.08 -12.09
CA THR A 49 -10.25 0.88 -11.55
C THR A 49 -9.48 0.33 -10.35
N CYS A 50 -10.18 -0.47 -9.54
CA CYS A 50 -9.59 -1.22 -8.45
C CYS A 50 -8.56 -2.24 -8.97
N LEU A 51 -7.30 -2.13 -8.55
CA LEU A 51 -6.25 -3.10 -8.90
C LEU A 51 -5.85 -4.00 -7.73
N LEU A 52 -6.52 -3.90 -6.57
CA LEU A 52 -6.11 -4.59 -5.34
C LEU A 52 -5.99 -6.11 -5.51
N ASP A 53 -6.83 -6.73 -6.33
CA ASP A 53 -6.85 -8.16 -6.62
C ASP A 53 -5.63 -8.65 -7.41
N GLN A 54 -4.88 -7.74 -8.03
CA GLN A 54 -3.65 -8.03 -8.79
C GLN A 54 -2.38 -7.97 -7.92
N PHE A 55 -2.52 -7.57 -6.65
CA PHE A 55 -1.39 -7.38 -5.74
C PHE A 55 -1.50 -8.26 -4.50
N SER A 56 -0.35 -8.77 -4.08
CA SER A 56 -0.19 -9.65 -2.92
C SER A 56 0.82 -9.10 -1.92
N TRP A 57 0.77 -9.62 -0.70
CA TRP A 57 1.75 -9.30 0.34
C TRP A 57 3.18 -9.71 -0.05
N ASP A 58 3.35 -10.76 -0.84
CA ASP A 58 4.66 -11.20 -1.32
C ASP A 58 5.31 -10.18 -2.26
N GLN A 59 4.50 -9.48 -3.08
CA GLN A 59 5.01 -8.37 -3.90
C GLN A 59 5.49 -7.20 -3.03
N ALA A 60 4.77 -6.89 -1.94
CA ALA A 60 5.22 -5.86 -0.99
C ALA A 60 6.52 -6.26 -0.27
N LEU A 61 6.66 -7.54 0.12
CA LEU A 61 7.89 -8.09 0.68
C LEU A 61 9.06 -8.00 -0.31
N GLY A 62 8.84 -8.41 -1.56
CA GLY A 62 9.84 -8.36 -2.63
C GLY A 62 10.25 -6.95 -3.02
N ALA A 63 9.35 -5.96 -2.84
CA ALA A 63 9.62 -4.56 -3.13
C ALA A 63 10.40 -3.84 -2.01
N LEU A 64 10.58 -4.44 -0.82
CA LEU A 64 11.28 -3.85 0.32
C LEU A 64 12.61 -3.15 -0.07
N PRO A 65 13.51 -3.73 -0.89
CA PRO A 65 14.78 -3.08 -1.21
C PRO A 65 14.64 -1.70 -1.86
N ARG A 66 13.53 -1.41 -2.55
CA ARG A 66 13.24 -0.09 -3.17
C ARG A 66 13.03 1.01 -2.13
N PHE A 67 12.66 0.62 -0.91
CA PHE A 67 12.23 1.51 0.16
C PHE A 67 13.16 1.48 1.38
N LYS A 68 14.21 0.66 1.31
CA LYS A 68 15.15 0.48 2.41
C LYS A 68 15.97 1.75 2.63
N THR A 69 15.90 2.32 3.82
CA THR A 69 16.67 3.48 4.26
C THR A 69 17.73 3.13 5.31
N SER A 70 17.71 1.89 5.82
CA SER A 70 18.59 1.42 6.90
C SER A 70 18.86 -0.07 6.80
N ASP A 71 20.06 -0.49 7.21
CA ASP A 71 20.44 -1.91 7.32
C ASP A 71 19.92 -2.60 8.60
N ASN A 72 19.29 -1.86 9.51
CA ASN A 72 18.68 -2.45 10.69
C ASN A 72 17.43 -3.27 10.28
N PRO A 73 17.43 -4.61 10.46
CA PRO A 73 16.31 -5.45 10.04
C PRO A 73 15.01 -5.15 10.79
N ARG A 74 15.07 -4.52 11.97
CA ARG A 74 13.89 -4.09 12.73
C ARG A 74 13.35 -2.73 12.33
N LEU A 75 14.17 -1.91 11.67
CA LEU A 75 13.84 -0.55 11.22
C LEU A 75 14.38 -0.29 9.80
N PRO A 76 13.99 -1.10 8.79
CA PRO A 76 14.60 -1.01 7.46
C PRO A 76 14.16 0.21 6.64
N PHE A 77 13.06 0.87 6.99
CA PHE A 77 12.47 1.98 6.24
C PHE A 77 11.93 3.06 7.19
N ASN A 78 11.43 4.19 6.69
CA ASN A 78 10.61 5.09 7.51
C ASN A 78 9.13 4.86 7.18
N VAL A 79 8.38 4.27 8.12
CA VAL A 79 6.95 3.97 7.91
C VAL A 79 6.16 5.24 7.62
N LEU A 80 6.47 6.36 8.29
CA LEU A 80 5.74 7.61 8.07
C LEU A 80 5.97 8.14 6.66
N ASP A 81 7.19 8.06 6.15
CA ASP A 81 7.50 8.49 4.78
C ASP A 81 6.81 7.59 3.75
N LEU A 82 6.70 6.28 4.02
CA LEU A 82 5.94 5.36 3.16
C LEU A 82 4.46 5.70 3.12
N TYR A 83 3.85 6.00 4.28
CA TYR A 83 2.45 6.42 4.33
C TYR A 83 2.25 7.75 3.59
N ALA A 84 3.11 8.74 3.81
CA ALA A 84 3.05 10.01 3.09
C ALA A 84 3.18 9.83 1.57
N LYS A 85 4.07 8.94 1.12
CA LYS A 85 4.21 8.60 -0.31
C LYS A 85 2.94 7.93 -0.85
N ALA A 86 2.40 6.94 -0.13
CA ALA A 86 1.16 6.27 -0.53
C ALA A 86 0.00 7.26 -0.67
N ASP A 87 -0.20 8.10 0.36
CA ASP A 87 -1.28 9.09 0.38
C ASP A 87 -1.13 10.11 -0.76
N ALA A 88 0.09 10.52 -1.10
CA ALA A 88 0.35 11.43 -2.22
C ALA A 88 0.06 10.80 -3.59
N LEU A 89 0.31 9.50 -3.78
CA LEU A 89 0.00 8.78 -5.02
C LEU A 89 -1.51 8.54 -5.15
N GLU A 90 -2.17 8.15 -4.05
CA GLU A 90 -3.62 7.97 -4.01
C GLU A 90 -4.37 9.28 -4.24
N ALA A 91 -3.87 10.40 -3.71
CA ALA A 91 -4.44 11.72 -4.01
C ALA A 91 -4.30 12.09 -5.49
N GLN A 92 -3.14 11.81 -6.12
CA GLN A 92 -2.96 12.01 -7.56
C GLN A 92 -3.92 11.17 -8.39
N LEU A 93 -4.17 9.91 -7.99
CA LEU A 93 -5.17 9.06 -8.63
C LEU A 93 -6.58 9.63 -8.46
N ALA A 94 -6.95 10.04 -7.25
CA ALA A 94 -8.26 10.64 -6.99
C ALA A 94 -8.49 11.90 -7.83
N GLU A 95 -7.48 12.76 -7.99
CA GLU A 95 -7.54 13.94 -8.85
C GLU A 95 -7.64 13.58 -10.34
N GLY A 96 -6.88 12.56 -10.80
CA GLY A 96 -6.90 12.12 -12.20
C GLY A 96 -8.15 11.34 -12.61
N CYS A 97 -8.84 10.75 -11.63
CA CYS A 97 -10.04 9.93 -11.81
C CYS A 97 -11.34 10.66 -11.43
N ALA A 98 -11.25 11.89 -10.93
CA ALA A 98 -12.40 12.75 -10.73
C ALA A 98 -12.85 13.33 -12.08
N GLU A 99 -14.09 13.02 -12.48
CA GLU A 99 -14.76 13.60 -13.66
C GLU A 99 -15.40 14.96 -13.36
#